data_AF-A0A432WBC8-F1
#
_entry.id   AF-A0A432WBC8-F1
#
_cell.length_a   1.000
_cell.length_b   1.000
_cell.length_c   1.000
_cell.angle_alpha   90.00
_cell.angle_beta   90.00
_cell.angle_gamma   90.00
#
_symmetry.space_group_name_H-M   'P 1'
#
loop_
_entity.id
_entity.type
_entity.pdbx_description
1 polymer ?
#
loop_
_entity_poly.entity_id
_entity_poly.type
_entity_poly.pdbx_seq_one_letter_code
_entity_poly.pdbx_strand_id
1 'polypeptide(L)' 'MTCDIQDRSIGDVLELLIEQGLDGTAEAISILLNEAMRLERERHLGAGPWERSEERQGHANGYKKKSLQSQGKIVNVF' A
#
# COMPACT_ATOMS: atom_id res chain seq x y z
N MET A 1 16.57 3.88 -15.49
CA MET A 1 16.02 2.85 -14.59
C MET A 1 15.11 3.57 -13.62
N THR A 2 13.88 3.84 -14.03
CA THR A 2 12.86 4.45 -13.17
C THR A 2 12.27 3.34 -12.33
N CYS A 3 12.28 3.49 -11.00
CA CYS A 3 11.51 2.63 -10.14
C CYS A 3 10.04 3.02 -10.32
N ASP A 4 9.24 2.14 -10.93
CA ASP A 4 7.79 2.33 -10.97
C ASP A 4 7.25 2.19 -9.55
N ILE A 5 7.01 3.33 -8.93
CA ILE A 5 6.24 3.39 -7.70
C ILE A 5 4.81 3.10 -8.13
N GLN A 6 4.28 1.94 -7.72
CA GLN A 6 2.88 1.59 -7.97
C GLN A 6 1.99 2.41 -7.05
N ASP A 7 1.82 3.69 -7.39
CA ASP A 7 0.80 4.55 -6.79
C ASP A 7 -0.55 4.14 -7.36
N ARG A 8 -1.36 3.40 -6.59
CA ARG A 8 -2.78 3.29 -6.91
C ARG A 8 -3.50 4.51 -6.39
N SER A 9 -4.27 5.15 -7.27
CA SER A 9 -5.01 6.35 -6.92
C SER A 9 -6.22 6.00 -6.08
N ILE A 10 -6.70 6.95 -5.27
CA ILE A 10 -8.02 6.85 -4.64
C ILE A 10 -9.13 6.70 -5.69
N GLY A 11 -8.92 7.23 -6.90
CA GLY A 11 -9.83 7.04 -8.03
C GLY A 11 -10.00 5.55 -8.39
N ASP A 12 -8.90 4.81 -8.47
CA ASP A 12 -8.92 3.38 -8.83
C ASP A 12 -9.69 2.56 -7.79
N VAL A 13 -9.54 2.91 -6.51
CA VAL A 13 -10.29 2.28 -5.42
C VAL A 13 -11.79 2.61 -5.51
N LEU A 14 -12.13 3.85 -5.83
CA LEU A 14 -13.52 4.27 -5.97
C LEU A 14 -14.19 3.62 -7.18
N GLU A 15 -13.50 3.56 -8.32
CA GLU A 15 -13.97 2.89 -9.53
C GLU A 15 -14.26 1.41 -9.26
N LEU A 16 -13.33 0.72 -8.59
CA LEU A 16 -13.52 -0.67 -8.15
C LEU A 16 -14.77 -0.85 -7.29
N LEU A 17 -15.01 0.07 -6.34
CA LEU A 17 -16.19 0.02 -5.48
C LEU A 17 -17.48 0.33 -6.23
N ILE A 18 -17.44 1.20 -7.25
CA ILE A 18 -18.59 1.52 -8.09
C ILE A 18 -18.94 0.32 -8.98
N GLU A 19 -17.95 -0.34 -9.57
CA GLU A 19 -18.15 -1.47 -10.49
C GLU A 19 -18.57 -2.75 -9.76
N GLN A 20 -17.94 -3.06 -8.63
CA GLN A 20 -18.10 -4.35 -7.94
C GLN A 20 -18.93 -4.25 -6.64
N GLY A 21 -19.28 -3.04 -6.20
CA GLY A 21 -20.02 -2.82 -4.97
C GLY A 21 -19.31 -3.41 -3.75
N LEU A 22 -20.08 -4.06 -2.88
CA LEU A 22 -19.58 -4.64 -1.63
C LEU A 22 -18.64 -5.84 -1.84
N ASP A 23 -18.63 -6.45 -3.01
CA ASP A 23 -17.75 -7.59 -3.31
C ASP A 23 -16.30 -7.15 -3.51
N GLY A 24 -16.09 -5.99 -4.14
CA GLY A 24 -14.77 -5.37 -4.34
C GLY A 24 -14.15 -4.76 -3.07
N THR A 25 -14.86 -4.74 -1.94
CA THR A 25 -14.38 -4.10 -0.70
C THR A 25 -13.11 -4.72 -0.14
N ALA A 26 -12.92 -6.03 -0.25
CA ALA A 26 -11.69 -6.69 0.22
C ALA A 26 -10.46 -6.25 -0.59
N GLU A 27 -10.63 -6.05 -1.90
CA GLU A 27 -9.56 -5.56 -2.77
C GLU A 27 -9.33 -4.06 -2.57
N ALA A 28 -10.39 -3.26 -2.44
CA ALA A 28 -10.28 -1.84 -2.06
C ALA A 28 -9.50 -1.65 -0.75
N ILE A 29 -9.84 -2.43 0.29
CA ILE A 29 -9.15 -2.40 1.58
C ILE A 29 -7.68 -2.85 1.43
N SER A 30 -7.42 -3.88 0.62
CA SER A 30 -6.04 -4.33 0.33
C SER A 30 -5.20 -3.18 -0.23
N ILE A 31 -5.71 -2.47 -1.25
CA ILE A 31 -5.02 -1.34 -1.88
C ILE A 31 -4.71 -0.25 -0.85
N LEU A 32 -5.72 0.16 -0.07
CA LEU A 32 -5.56 1.20 0.95
C LEU A 32 -4.58 0.80 2.05
N LEU A 33 -4.59 -0.45 2.50
CA LEU A 33 -3.66 -0.94 3.52
C LEU A 33 -2.22 -0.99 2.99
N ASN A 34 -2.03 -1.41 1.74
CA ASN A 34 -0.71 -1.43 1.12
C ASN A 34 -0.11 -0.01 1.02
N GLU A 35 -0.92 0.97 0.62
CA GLU A 35 -0.51 2.38 0.59
C GLU A 35 -0.24 2.93 1.99
N ALA A 36 -1.09 2.63 2.98
CA ALA A 36 -0.86 3.03 4.36
C ALA A 36 0.46 2.46 4.91
N MET A 37 0.77 1.18 4.63
CA MET A 37 2.03 0.57 5.05
C MET A 37 3.25 1.20 4.37
N ARG A 38 3.14 1.61 3.10
CA ARG A 38 4.21 2.36 2.43
C ARG A 38 4.45 3.69 3.12
N LEU A 39 3.39 4.47 3.38
CA LEU A 39 3.48 5.76 4.07
C LEU A 39 4.06 5.62 5.49
N GLU A 40 3.64 4.61 6.23
CA GLU A 40 4.17 4.34 7.58
C GLU A 40 5.67 4.03 7.55
N ARG A 41 6.11 3.23 6.56
CA ARG A 41 7.53 2.95 6.36
C ARG A 41 8.32 4.21 6.02
N GLU A 42 7.84 5.03 5.09
CA GLU A 42 8.53 6.27 4.72
C GLU A 42 8.70 7.21 5.91
N ARG A 43 7.65 7.35 6.73
CA ARG A 43 7.69 8.11 7.99
C ARG A 43 8.69 7.52 8.98
N HIS A 44 8.72 6.20 9.12
CA HIS A 44 9.67 5.53 10.00
C HIS A 44 11.12 5.66 9.52
N LEU A 45 11.35 5.58 8.21
CA LEU A 45 12.67 5.72 7.61
C LEU A 45 13.14 7.18 7.54
N GLY A 46 12.25 8.17 7.72
CA GLY A 46 12.57 9.59 7.59
C GLY A 46 12.91 10.02 6.16
N ALA A 47 12.51 9.22 5.17
CA ALA A 47 12.84 9.45 3.77
C ALA A 47 11.94 8.62 2.84
N GLY A 48 11.53 9.24 1.75
CA GLY A 48 10.82 8.60 0.65
C GLY A 48 11.69 7.62 -0.16
N PRO A 49 11.09 6.97 -1.17
CA PRO A 49 11.79 6.06 -2.06
C PRO A 49 12.92 6.78 -2.79
N TRP A 50 14.15 6.27 -2.63
CA TRP A 50 15.37 6.83 -3.25
C TRP A 50 15.71 8.28 -2.89
N GLU A 51 14.97 8.87 -1.96
CA GLU A 51 15.22 10.23 -1.49
C GLU A 51 16.53 10.29 -0.71
N ARG A 52 17.34 11.30 -1.00
CA ARG A 52 18.51 11.62 -0.17
C ARG A 52 18.06 12.57 0.92
N SER A 53 17.97 12.06 2.15
CA SER A 53 17.67 12.82 3.36
C SER A 53 18.74 12.54 4.40
N GLU A 54 19.20 13.58 5.09
CA GLU A 54 20.10 13.45 6.24
C GLU A 54 19.39 12.82 7.45
N GLU A 55 18.06 12.91 7.50
CA GLU A 55 17.22 12.32 8.55
C GLU A 55 16.94 10.83 8.34
N ARG A 56 17.47 10.22 7.26
CA ARG A 56 17.22 8.81 6.90
C ARG A 56 17.73 7.87 8.00
N GLN A 57 16.83 7.08 8.58
CA GLN A 57 17.15 6.14 9.66
C GLN A 57 17.40 4.69 9.19
N GLY A 58 17.22 4.40 7.90
CA GLY A 58 17.50 3.09 7.33
C GLY A 58 17.08 2.91 5.87
N HIS A 59 17.07 1.64 5.42
CA HIS A 59 16.72 1.25 4.06
C HIS A 59 15.59 0.22 4.02
N ALA A 60 14.67 0.38 3.07
CA ALA A 60 13.62 -0.58 2.81
C ALA A 60 14.20 -1.88 2.23
N ASN A 61 13.72 -3.04 2.70
CA ASN A 61 14.14 -4.37 2.22
C ASN A 61 12.96 -5.11 1.57
N GLY A 62 12.30 -4.45 0.62
CA GLY A 62 11.14 -5.01 -0.08
C GLY A 62 9.89 -5.16 0.79
N TYR A 63 8.99 -6.01 0.35
CA TYR A 63 7.68 -6.28 0.95
C TYR A 63 7.50 -7.80 1.11
N LYS A 64 6.82 -8.22 2.18
CA LYS A 64 6.55 -9.64 2.47
C LYS A 64 5.05 -9.88 2.41
N LYS A 65 4.63 -10.64 1.40
CA LYS A 65 3.26 -11.11 1.21
C LYS A 65 2.67 -11.68 2.50
N LYS A 66 1.50 -11.21 2.89
CA LYS A 66 0.72 -11.64 4.05
C LYS A 66 -0.76 -11.70 3.69
N SER A 67 -1.48 -12.62 4.32
CA SER A 67 -2.93 -12.71 4.23
C SER A 67 -3.52 -12.41 5.60
N LEU A 68 -4.42 -11.42 5.66
CA LEU A 68 -5.11 -10.98 6.86
C LEU A 68 -6.58 -11.36 6.77
N GLN A 69 -7.21 -11.69 7.88
CA GLN A 69 -8.66 -11.86 7.94
C GLN A 69 -9.29 -10.56 8.45
N SER A 70 -10.22 -9.99 7.68
CA SER A 70 -10.96 -8.77 8.03
C SER A 70 -12.42 -8.94 7.65
N GLN A 71 -13.33 -8.74 8.62
CA GLN A 71 -14.78 -8.85 8.43
C GLN A 71 -15.22 -10.12 7.68
N GLY A 72 -14.61 -11.27 7.99
CA GLY A 72 -14.92 -12.55 7.37
C GLY A 72 -14.36 -12.75 5.96
N LYS A 73 -13.65 -11.77 5.39
CA LYS A 73 -12.94 -11.88 4.10
C LYS A 73 -11.42 -11.95 4.31
N ILE A 74 -10.73 -12.59 3.37
CA ILE A 74 -9.27 -12.61 3.32
C ILE A 74 -8.79 -11.40 2.52
N VAL A 75 -7.93 -10.59 3.12
CA VAL A 75 -7.29 -9.43 2.51
C VAL A 75 -5.81 -9.75 2.33
N ASN A 76 -5.33 -9.72 1.09
CA ASN A 76 -3.92 -9.95 0.77
C ASN A 76 -3.17 -8.63 0.79
N VAL A 77 -2.08 -8.56 1.55
CA VAL A 77 -1.21 -7.39 1.65
C VAL A 77 0.24 -7.79 1.40
N PHE A 78 1.12 -6.81 1.19
CA PHE A 78 2.53 -7.04 0.92
C PHE A 78 3.45 -6.27 1.86
#